data_AF-A0A497JK38-F1
#
_entry.id   AF-A0A497JK38-F1
#
_cell.length_a   1.000
_cell.length_b   1.000
_cell.length_c   1.000
_cell.angle_alpha   90.00
_cell.angle_beta   90.00
_cell.angle_gamma   90.00
#
_symmetry.space_group_name_H-M   'P 1'
#
loop_
_entity.id
_entity.type
_entity.pdbx_description
1 polymer ?
#
loop_
_entity_poly.entity_id
_entity_poly.type
_entity_poly.pdbx_seq_one_letter_code
_entity_poly.pdbx_strand_id
1 'polypeptide(L)'
;MLTDIFLSDKAFIGMVLSAVEVYKKEYMGALLGYNLRKRIVVEYAIPYQTAKRKPTEVEPNWSREKYRKFYPKCYIFSMWGIFTHTLKEVIKKLPLS
;
A
#
# COMPACT_ATOMS: atom_id res chain seq x y z
N MET A 1 -20.55 13.95 1.41
CA MET A 1 -20.70 13.36 0.06
C MET A 1 -19.80 12.14 0.02
N LEU A 2 -20.33 10.94 -0.27
CA LEU A 2 -19.54 9.70 -0.24
C LEU A 2 -18.50 9.73 -1.37
N THR A 3 -17.25 9.43 -1.03
CA THR A 3 -16.15 9.27 -1.99
C THR A 3 -15.91 7.78 -2.18
N ASP A 4 -16.16 7.27 -3.37
CA ASP A 4 -15.91 5.87 -3.69
C ASP A 4 -14.40 5.66 -3.85
N ILE A 5 -13.87 4.60 -3.24
CA ILE A 5 -12.46 4.20 -3.36
C ILE A 5 -12.41 2.91 -4.16
N PHE A 6 -11.76 2.97 -5.32
CA PHE A 6 -11.54 1.83 -6.19
C PHE A 6 -10.09 1.37 -6.06
N LEU A 7 -9.92 0.08 -5.86
CA LEU A 7 -8.62 -0.57 -5.83
C LEU A 7 -8.49 -1.42 -7.09
N SER A 8 -7.46 -1.16 -7.89
CA SER A 8 -7.17 -2.02 -9.05
C SER A 8 -6.67 -3.41 -8.60
N ASP A 9 -6.87 -4.41 -9.44
CA ASP A 9 -6.36 -5.77 -9.18
C ASP A 9 -4.84 -5.78 -8.97
N LYS A 10 -4.10 -4.92 -9.69
CA LYS A 10 -2.65 -4.77 -9.54
C LYS A 10 -2.28 -4.27 -8.14
N ALA A 11 -2.97 -3.23 -7.65
CA ALA A 11 -2.74 -2.70 -6.31
C ALA A 11 -3.12 -3.73 -5.24
N PHE A 12 -4.21 -4.47 -5.45
CA PHE A 12 -4.63 -5.54 -4.56
C PHE A 12 -3.59 -6.66 -4.46
N ILE A 13 -3.15 -7.20 -5.61
CA ILE A 13 -2.11 -8.23 -5.66
C ILE A 13 -0.81 -7.71 -5.03
N GLY A 14 -0.42 -6.46 -5.30
CA GLY A 14 0.74 -5.83 -4.68
C GLY A 14 0.65 -5.82 -3.15
N MET A 15 -0.50 -5.47 -2.57
CA MET A 15 -0.71 -5.50 -1.12
C MET A 15 -0.65 -6.93 -0.56
N VAL A 16 -1.26 -7.90 -1.23
CA VAL A 16 -1.25 -9.31 -0.79
C VAL A 16 0.17 -9.87 -0.82
N LEU A 17 0.92 -9.65 -1.91
CA LEU A 17 2.31 -10.08 -2.03
C LEU A 17 3.19 -9.44 -0.94
N SER A 18 2.97 -8.16 -0.66
CA SER A 18 3.65 -7.44 0.43
C SER A 18 3.35 -8.07 1.79
N ALA A 19 2.11 -8.51 2.02
CA ALA A 19 1.75 -9.20 3.26
C ALA A 19 2.44 -10.56 3.38
N VAL A 20 2.53 -11.32 2.28
CA VAL A 20 3.15 -12.64 2.23
C VAL A 20 4.66 -12.54 2.46
N GLU A 21 5.33 -11.58 1.82
CA GLU A 21 6.79 -11.38 1.92
C GLU A 21 7.26 -11.16 3.37
N VAL A 22 6.43 -10.52 4.18
CA VAL A 22 6.80 -10.05 5.53
C VAL A 22 6.22 -10.95 6.64
N TYR A 23 5.72 -12.15 6.30
CA TYR A 23 5.17 -13.21 7.15
C TYR A 23 5.16 -12.95 8.68
N LYS A 24 3.96 -12.86 9.28
CA LYS A 24 3.66 -12.60 10.71
C LYS A 24 4.11 -11.24 11.27
N LYS A 25 4.74 -10.36 10.50
CA LYS A 25 5.04 -8.98 10.91
C LYS A 25 4.17 -7.98 10.15
N GLU A 26 4.11 -6.75 10.65
CA GLU A 26 3.47 -5.66 9.94
C GLU A 26 4.29 -5.27 8.69
N TYR A 27 3.59 -5.07 7.58
CA TYR A 27 4.15 -4.48 6.37
C TYR A 27 3.57 -3.09 6.17
N MET A 28 4.36 -2.21 5.57
CA MET A 28 3.99 -0.83 5.24
C MET A 28 4.22 -0.59 3.76
N GLY A 29 3.45 0.31 3.16
CA GLY A 29 3.73 0.79 1.82
C GLY A 29 2.92 2.02 1.45
N ALA A 30 3.18 2.54 0.26
CA ALA A 30 2.47 3.68 -0.31
C ALA A 30 1.44 3.24 -1.35
N LEU A 31 0.29 3.91 -1.33
CA LEU A 31 -0.72 3.79 -2.39
C LEU A 31 -0.51 4.90 -3.42
N LEU A 32 -0.36 4.49 -4.67
CA LEU A 32 -0.29 5.38 -5.83
C LEU A 32 -1.61 5.32 -6.58
N GLY A 33 -2.12 6.48 -6.94
CA GLY A 33 -3.41 6.58 -7.61
C GLY A 33 -3.70 7.97 -8.13
N TYR A 34 -4.92 8.17 -8.60
CA TYR A 34 -5.42 9.47 -9.05
C TYR A 34 -6.86 9.69 -8.60
N ASN A 35 -7.27 10.96 -8.57
CA ASN A 35 -8.65 11.33 -8.28
C ASN A 35 -9.38 11.61 -9.58
N LEU A 36 -10.53 10.96 -9.74
CA LEU A 36 -11.47 11.23 -10.80
C LEU A 36 -12.75 11.81 -10.20
N ARG A 37 -12.76 13.14 -10.01
CA ARG A 37 -13.86 13.95 -9.44
C ARG A 37 -14.27 13.53 -8.02
N LYS A 38 -15.01 12.44 -7.89
CA LYS A 38 -15.57 11.89 -6.63
C LYS A 38 -15.13 10.45 -6.35
N ARG A 39 -14.14 9.98 -7.10
CA ARG A 39 -13.62 8.61 -7.03
C ARG A 39 -12.11 8.66 -6.82
N ILE A 40 -11.62 7.97 -5.80
CA ILE A 40 -10.19 7.74 -5.63
C ILE A 40 -9.88 6.40 -6.29
N VAL A 41 -9.02 6.39 -7.30
CA VAL A 41 -8.57 5.16 -7.96
C VAL A 41 -7.14 4.88 -7.53
N VAL A 42 -6.96 3.77 -6.83
CA VAL A 42 -5.65 3.27 -6.41
C VAL A 42 -5.16 2.25 -7.43
N GLU A 43 -4.11 2.62 -8.16
CA GLU A 43 -3.58 1.81 -9.27
C GLU A 43 -2.38 0.96 -8.86
N TYR A 44 -1.57 1.43 -7.92
CA TYR A 44 -0.42 0.66 -7.44
C TYR A 44 -0.31 0.71 -5.91
N ALA A 45 0.15 -0.40 -5.34
CA ALA A 45 0.58 -0.48 -3.95
C ALA A 45 2.06 -0.85 -3.93
N ILE A 46 2.88 0.03 -3.36
CA ILE A 46 4.34 -0.11 -3.36
C ILE A 46 4.79 -0.41 -1.92
N PRO A 47 5.25 -1.63 -1.62
CA PRO A 47 5.74 -1.96 -0.30
C PRO A 47 7.05 -1.25 0.04
N TYR A 48 7.17 -0.87 1.30
CA TYR A 48 8.39 -0.37 1.90
C TYR A 48 9.22 -1.54 2.41
N GLN A 49 9.98 -2.15 1.50
CA GLN A 49 10.79 -3.33 1.79
C GLN A 49 11.83 -3.10 2.91
N THR A 50 12.33 -1.88 3.05
CA THR A 50 13.35 -1.51 4.06
C THR A 50 12.77 -1.04 5.39
N ALA A 51 11.45 -1.08 5.57
CA ALA A 51 10.82 -0.70 6.82
C ALA A 51 11.37 -1.52 7.99
N LYS A 52 11.60 -0.86 9.13
CA LYS A 52 11.95 -1.52 10.40
C LYS A 52 10.67 -2.11 10.97
N ARG A 53 10.73 -3.38 11.36
CA ARG A 53 9.54 -4.17 11.68
C ARG A 53 9.65 -4.82 13.04
N LYS A 54 8.64 -4.60 13.86
CA LYS A 54 8.32 -5.37 15.07
C LYS A 54 7.01 -6.14 14.83
N PRO A 55 6.63 -7.08 15.71
CA PRO A 55 5.40 -7.85 15.56
C PRO A 55 4.11 -7.02 15.46
N THR A 56 4.09 -5.81 16.04
CA THR A 56 2.92 -4.92 16.13
C THR A 56 3.23 -3.47 15.72
N GLU A 57 4.42 -3.23 15.15
CA GLU A 57 4.82 -1.89 14.72
C GLU A 57 5.64 -2.00 13.44
N VAL A 58 5.39 -1.09 12.51
CA VAL A 58 6.22 -0.89 11.33
C VAL A 58 6.59 0.58 11.21
N GLU A 59 7.89 0.83 11.11
CA GLU A 59 8.42 2.18 10.89
C GLU A 59 9.08 2.25 9.52
N PRO A 60 8.72 3.26 8.70
CA PRO A 60 9.39 3.48 7.43
C PRO A 60 10.85 3.84 7.69
N ASN A 61 11.75 3.25 6.91
CA ASN A 61 13.15 3.67 6.94
C ASN A 61 13.34 4.74 5.88
N TRP A 62 12.98 5.98 6.21
CA TRP A 62 12.96 7.11 5.28
C TRP A 62 14.29 7.34 4.55
N SER A 63 15.42 7.01 5.17
CA SER A 63 16.75 7.14 4.56
C SER A 63 17.03 6.07 3.49
N ARG A 64 16.37 4.91 3.56
CA ARG A 64 16.55 3.77 2.64
C ARG A 64 15.45 3.64 1.59
N GLU A 65 14.30 4.27 1.81
CA GLU A 65 13.17 4.29 0.87
C GLU A 65 13.41 5.27 -0.28
N LYS A 66 14.30 4.88 -1.19
CA LYS A 66 14.66 5.66 -2.39
C LYS A 66 13.47 5.95 -3.30
N TYR A 67 12.44 5.10 -3.26
CA TYR A 67 11.21 5.26 -4.03
C TYR A 67 10.52 6.60 -3.76
N ARG A 68 10.66 7.19 -2.56
CA ARG A 68 10.13 8.52 -2.22
C ARG A 68 10.54 9.60 -3.23
N LYS A 69 11.75 9.50 -3.80
CA LYS A 69 12.27 10.43 -4.82
C LYS A 69 11.79 10.10 -6.23
N PHE A 70 11.19 8.94 -6.46
CA PHE A 70 10.64 8.51 -7.75
C PHE A 70 9.18 8.95 -7.95
N TYR A 71 8.45 9.21 -6.86
CA TYR A 71 7.06 9.68 -6.91
C TYR A 71 6.81 11.02 -7.66
N PRO A 72 7.77 11.93 -7.90
CA PRO A 72 7.50 13.13 -8.67
C PRO A 72 8.09 13.00 -10.09
N LYS A 73 7.26 12.57 -11.04
CA LYS A 73 7.37 12.96 -12.47
C LYS A 73 6.14 12.64 -13.33
N CYS A 74 5.19 11.86 -12.81
CA CYS A 74 3.91 11.64 -13.50
C CYS A 74 2.87 12.59 -12.91
N TYR A 75 2.53 13.67 -13.63
CA TYR A 75 1.52 14.67 -13.23
C TYR A 75 0.12 14.09 -12.91
N ILE A 76 -0.11 12.82 -13.24
CA ILE A 76 -1.39 12.13 -13.06
C ILE A 76 -1.45 11.40 -11.71
N PHE A 77 -0.32 10.93 -11.17
CA PHE A 77 -0.31 10.06 -10.00
C PHE A 77 0.17 10.77 -8.74
N SER A 78 -0.68 10.78 -7.72
CA SER A 78 -0.34 11.28 -6.38
C SER A 78 -0.17 10.12 -5.41
N MET A 79 0.66 10.31 -4.40
CA MET A 79 0.69 9.43 -3.23
C MET A 79 -0.56 9.72 -2.39
N TRP A 80 -1.50 8.78 -2.34
CA TRP A 80 -2.81 8.98 -1.68
C TRP A 80 -2.81 8.58 -0.21
N GLY A 81 -1.85 7.77 0.20
CA GLY A 81 -1.76 7.34 1.58
C GLY A 81 -0.73 6.27 1.81
N ILE A 82 -0.63 5.91 3.08
CA ILE A 82 0.20 4.83 3.59
C ILE A 82 -0.76 3.74 4.06
N PHE A 83 -0.42 2.48 3.78
CA PHE A 83 -1.11 1.33 4.38
C PHE A 83 -0.17 0.59 5.32
N THR A 84 -0.72 0.06 6.41
CA THR A 84 -0.07 -0.89 7.31
C THR A 84 -1.00 -2.07 7.58
N HIS A 85 -0.51 -3.30 7.49
CA HIS A 85 -1.32 -4.47 7.87
C HIS A 85 -0.47 -5.69 8.23
N THR A 86 -1.11 -6.75 8.73
CA THR A 86 -0.50 -8.08 8.90
C THR A 86 -1.14 -9.10 7.98
N LEU A 87 -0.39 -10.12 7.56
CA LEU A 87 -0.91 -11.21 6.72
C LEU A 87 -2.14 -11.90 7.32
N LYS A 88 -2.19 -12.05 8.65
CA LYS A 88 -3.32 -12.67 9.36
C LYS A 88 -4.62 -11.91 9.12
N GLU A 89 -4.56 -10.59 9.08
CA GLU A 89 -5.74 -9.75 8.90
C GLU A 89 -6.14 -9.62 7.44
N VAL A 90 -5.17 -9.64 6.52
CA VAL A 90 -5.45 -9.74 5.07
C VAL A 90 -6.22 -11.02 4.78
N ILE A 91 -5.75 -12.19 5.28
CA ILE A 91 -6.42 -13.48 5.06
C ILE A 91 -7.85 -13.49 5.61
N LYS A 92 -8.09 -12.88 6.77
CA LYS A 92 -9.45 -12.77 7.35
C LYS A 92 -10.43 -11.95 6.50
N LYS A 93 -9.93 -11.03 5.68
CA LYS A 93 -10.73 -10.14 4.83
C LYS A 93 -10.83 -10.60 3.38
N LEU A 94 -10.07 -11.62 3.00
CA LEU A 94 -10.23 -12.24 1.69
C LEU A 94 -11.60 -12.94 1.66
N PRO A 95 -12.40 -12.73 0.60
CA PRO A 95 -13.58 -13.55 0.37
C PRO A 95 -13.09 -14.97 0.09
N LEU A 96 -13.04 -15.80 1.13
CA LEU A 96 -12.85 -17.23 0.98
C LEU A 96 -14.20 -17.78 0.52
N SER A 97 -14.22 -18.23 -0.74
CA SER A 97 -15.31 -18.98 -1.37
C SER A 97 -15.68 -20.21 -0.58
#